data_AF-A0A7V9M692-F1
#
_entry.id   AF-A0A7V9M692-F1
#
_cell.length_a   1.000
_cell.length_b   1.000
_cell.length_c   1.000
_cell.angle_alpha   90.00
_cell.angle_beta   90.00
_cell.angle_gamma   90.00
#
_symmetry.space_group_name_H-M   'P 1'
#
loop_
_entity.id
_entity.type
_entity.pdbx_description
1 polymer ?
#
loop_
_entity_poly.entity_id
_entity_poly.type
_entity_poly.pdbx_seq_one_letter_code
_entity_poly.pdbx_strand_id
1 'polypeptide(L)'
;TVTVVRGERVRTRVLAPDVLEGPLPAGERVGSVRILLRGEVARRVPLVTADAVPAPSAARRVRNAVEDNPLPVVAGAMLLVVAAAFIVTRARRRRRAGATA
;
A
#
# COMPACT_ATOMS: atom_id res chain seq x y z
N THR A 1 -32.31 4.74 14.36
CA THR A 1 -32.18 3.86 15.55
C THR A 1 -32.80 2.52 15.20
N VAL A 2 -32.26 1.38 15.64
CA VAL A 2 -32.87 0.05 15.41
C VAL A 2 -33.40 -0.45 16.74
N THR A 3 -34.71 -0.68 16.84
CA THR A 3 -35.39 -1.21 18.02
C THR A 3 -35.73 -2.67 17.80
N VAL A 4 -35.46 -3.53 18.78
CA VAL A 4 -35.57 -4.99 18.67
C VAL A 4 -36.27 -5.54 19.90
N VAL A 5 -37.02 -6.63 19.74
CA VAL A 5 -37.73 -7.27 20.86
C VAL A 5 -36.71 -7.87 21.83
N ARG A 6 -36.97 -7.72 23.14
CA ARG A 6 -36.09 -8.25 24.18
C ARG A 6 -35.96 -9.78 24.03
N GLY A 7 -34.72 -10.27 23.91
CA GLY A 7 -34.41 -11.69 23.70
C GLY A 7 -34.17 -12.08 22.24
N GLU A 8 -34.37 -11.17 21.29
CA GLU A 8 -34.13 -11.43 19.88
C GLU A 8 -32.65 -11.30 19.53
N ARG A 9 -32.12 -12.24 18.72
CA ARG A 9 -30.70 -12.29 18.37
C ARG A 9 -30.42 -11.37 17.18
N VAL A 10 -29.79 -10.23 17.46
CA VAL A 10 -29.25 -9.33 16.45
C VAL A 10 -27.87 -9.82 16.01
N ARG A 11 -27.62 -9.88 14.71
CA ARG A 11 -26.30 -10.19 14.14
C ARG A 11 -25.78 -9.00 13.36
N THR A 12 -24.49 -8.74 13.44
CA THR A 12 -23.84 -7.64 12.72
C THR A 12 -22.83 -8.22 11.74
N ARG A 13 -22.86 -7.76 10.49
CA ARG A 13 -21.92 -8.17 9.46
C ARG A 13 -21.26 -6.94 8.84
N VAL A 14 -19.95 -6.85 8.99
CA VAL A 14 -19.15 -5.75 8.43
C VAL A 14 -18.76 -6.10 7.00
N LEU A 15 -18.93 -5.15 6.08
CA LEU A 15 -18.42 -5.20 4.71
C LEU A 15 -17.53 -3.98 4.51
N ALA A 16 -16.24 -4.19 4.68
CA ALA A 16 -15.20 -3.25 4.32
C ALA A 16 -14.17 -4.00 3.46
N PRO A 17 -13.53 -3.34 2.49
CA PRO A 17 -12.41 -3.93 1.76
C PRO A 17 -11.20 -4.12 2.69
N ASP A 18 -10.40 -5.15 2.43
CA ASP A 18 -9.18 -5.45 3.19
C ASP A 18 -8.06 -4.43 2.92
N VAL A 19 -8.07 -3.84 1.73
CA VAL A 19 -7.10 -2.85 1.26
C VAL A 19 -7.84 -1.59 0.80
N LEU A 20 -7.38 -0.43 1.25
CA LEU A 20 -7.87 0.88 0.86
C LEU A 20 -6.71 1.69 0.26
N GLU A 21 -6.91 2.24 -0.93
CA GLU A 21 -5.95 3.15 -1.56
C GLU A 21 -6.23 4.59 -1.11
N GLY A 22 -5.21 5.29 -0.62
CA GLY A 22 -5.30 6.66 -0.10
C GLY A 22 -4.49 7.67 -0.94
N PRO A 23 -4.70 8.97 -0.71
CA PRO A 23 -5.28 9.60 0.49
C PRO A 23 -6.81 9.60 0.53
N LEU A 24 -7.39 9.49 1.73
CA LEU A 24 -8.85 9.56 1.95
C LEU A 24 -9.20 10.75 2.86
N PRO A 25 -10.16 11.61 2.47
CA PRO A 25 -10.62 12.70 3.33
C PRO A 25 -11.42 12.16 4.53
N ALA A 26 -11.66 13.01 5.54
CA ALA A 26 -12.56 12.67 6.64
C ALA A 26 -14.01 12.58 6.15
N GLY A 27 -14.79 11.62 6.66
CA GLY A 27 -16.17 11.38 6.24
C GLY A 27 -16.34 10.58 4.94
N GLU A 28 -15.23 10.13 4.32
CA GLU A 28 -15.25 9.34 3.09
C GLU A 28 -15.83 7.94 3.35
N ARG A 29 -16.73 7.48 2.49
CA ARG A 29 -17.39 6.17 2.66
C ARG A 29 -16.47 5.05 2.19
N VAL A 30 -16.02 4.22 3.12
CA VAL A 30 -15.10 3.09 2.86
C VAL A 30 -15.78 1.72 2.87
N GLY A 31 -17.02 1.64 3.36
CA GLY A 31 -17.73 0.37 3.45
C GLY A 31 -19.14 0.49 4.01
N SER A 32 -19.67 -0.64 4.49
CA SER A 32 -20.97 -0.69 5.16
C SER A 32 -21.07 -1.81 6.18
N VAL A 33 -21.78 -1.55 7.28
CA VAL A 33 -22.22 -2.55 8.25
C VAL A 33 -23.67 -2.93 7.93
N ARG A 34 -23.94 -4.22 7.79
CA ARG A 34 -25.29 -4.78 7.73
C ARG A 34 -25.68 -5.27 9.12
N ILE A 35 -26.81 -4.78 9.61
CA ILE A 35 -27.47 -5.31 10.80
C ILE A 35 -28.50 -6.32 10.31
N LEU A 36 -28.38 -7.56 10.80
CA LEU A 36 -29.23 -8.67 10.44
C LEU A 36 -30.15 -9.04 11.60
N LEU A 37 -31.43 -9.21 11.29
CA LEU A 37 -32.45 -9.73 12.20
C LEU A 37 -33.06 -10.97 11.55
N ARG A 38 -33.02 -12.11 12.24
CA ARG A 38 -33.48 -13.41 11.69
C ARG A 38 -32.84 -13.81 10.34
N GLY A 39 -31.63 -13.34 10.08
CA GLY A 39 -30.90 -13.61 8.83
C GLY A 39 -31.21 -12.63 7.69
N GLU A 40 -32.20 -11.76 7.86
CA GLU A 40 -32.53 -10.72 6.88
C GLU A 40 -31.86 -9.39 7.23
N VAL A 41 -31.55 -8.59 6.21
CA VAL A 41 -30.90 -7.29 6.40
C VAL A 41 -31.92 -6.27 6.92
N ALA A 42 -31.88 -6.00 8.22
CA ALA A 42 -32.75 -5.01 8.86
C ALA A 42 -32.29 -3.58 8.58
N ARG A 43 -30.98 -3.34 8.48
CA ARG A 43 -30.43 -2.02 8.18
C ARG A 43 -29.03 -2.09 7.60
N ARG A 44 -28.70 -1.14 6.73
CA ARG A 44 -27.33 -0.90 6.26
C ARG A 44 -26.85 0.46 6.79
N VAL A 45 -25.69 0.47 7.43
CA VAL A 45 -25.05 1.67 7.98
C VAL A 45 -23.73 1.88 7.24
N PRO A 46 -23.46 3.08 6.69
CA PRO A 46 -22.19 3.34 6.04
C PRO A 46 -21.04 3.36 7.05
N LEU A 47 -19.90 2.79 6.66
CA LEU A 47 -18.63 3.02 7.33
C LEU A 47 -17.95 4.21 6.67
N VAL A 48 -17.63 5.22 7.47
CA VAL A 48 -16.96 6.44 7.03
C VAL A 48 -15.63 6.59 7.76
N THR A 49 -14.66 7.23 7.12
CA THR A 49 -13.41 7.63 7.77
C THR A 49 -13.71 8.62 8.90
N ALA A 50 -13.22 8.32 10.11
CA ALA A 50 -13.34 9.25 11.24
C ALA A 50 -12.47 10.49 11.02
N ASP A 51 -11.23 10.29 10.59
CA ASP A 51 -10.24 11.33 10.32
C ASP A 51 -9.66 11.17 8.91
N ALA A 52 -8.99 12.22 8.42
CA ALA A 52 -8.28 12.17 7.15
C ALA A 52 -7.14 11.14 7.21
N VAL A 53 -7.12 10.21 6.25
CA VAL A 53 -6.06 9.20 6.13
C VAL A 53 -5.01 9.74 5.15
N PRO A 54 -3.80 10.10 5.64
CA PRO A 54 -2.77 10.70 4.79
C PRO A 54 -2.22 9.69 3.78
N ALA A 55 -1.69 10.22 2.67
CA ALA A 55 -1.02 9.41 1.65
C ALA A 55 0.16 8.62 2.26
N PRO A 56 0.48 7.42 1.73
CA PRO A 56 1.66 6.69 2.16
C PRO A 56 2.92 7.53 1.90
N SER A 57 3.80 7.63 2.91
CA SER A 57 5.06 8.35 2.80
C SER A 57 5.94 7.75 1.69
N ALA A 58 6.83 8.55 1.10
CA ALA A 58 7.71 8.11 0.01
C ALA A 58 8.54 6.86 0.40
N ALA A 59 9.03 6.81 1.64
CA ALA A 59 9.74 5.65 2.18
C ALA A 59 8.86 4.39 2.24
N ARG A 60 7.56 4.53 2.57
CA ARG A 60 6.60 3.42 2.59
C ARG A 60 6.29 2.91 1.19
N ARG A 61 6.20 3.82 0.21
CA ARG A 61 6.00 3.47 -1.20
C ARG A 61 7.17 2.67 -1.78
N VAL A 62 8.41 3.05 -1.45
CA VAL A 62 9.61 2.32 -1.88
C VAL A 62 9.66 0.94 -1.26
N ARG A 63 9.36 0.79 0.05
CA ARG A 63 9.34 -0.51 0.70
C ARG A 63 8.32 -1.46 0.07
N ASN A 64 7.09 -1.00 -0.14
CA ASN A 64 6.05 -1.82 -0.78
C ASN A 64 6.45 -2.22 -2.21
N ALA A 65 7.06 -1.33 -2.98
CA ALA A 65 7.55 -1.66 -4.32
C ALA A 65 8.64 -2.76 -4.32
N VAL A 66 9.48 -2.82 -3.27
CA VAL A 66 10.48 -3.88 -3.10
C VAL A 66 9.82 -5.21 -2.71
N GLU A 67 8.81 -5.17 -1.83
CA GLU A 67 8.08 -6.33 -1.34
C GLU A 67 7.18 -6.96 -2.42
N ASP A 68 6.48 -6.14 -3.21
CA ASP A 68 5.55 -6.59 -4.24
C ASP A 68 6.26 -7.08 -5.52
N ASN A 69 7.40 -6.48 -5.89
CA ASN A 69 8.16 -6.91 -7.07
C ASN A 69 9.67 -6.57 -6.95
N PRO A 70 10.51 -7.52 -6.48
CA PRO A 70 11.93 -7.26 -6.27
C PRO A 70 12.74 -7.17 -7.57
N LEU A 71 12.23 -7.71 -8.69
CA LEU A 71 12.95 -7.79 -9.97
C LEU A 71 13.46 -6.43 -10.50
N PRO A 72 12.62 -5.38 -10.64
CA PRO A 72 13.09 -4.08 -11.12
C PRO A 72 14.10 -3.42 -10.17
N VAL A 73 13.97 -3.64 -8.85
CA VAL A 73 14.91 -3.12 -7.84
C VAL A 73 16.27 -3.77 -7.99
N VAL A 74 16.30 -5.10 -8.09
CA VAL A 74 17.54 -5.88 -8.28
C VAL A 74 18.17 -5.52 -9.62
N ALA A 75 17.40 -5.40 -10.70
CA ALA A 75 17.90 -5.02 -12.01
C ALA A 75 18.53 -3.61 -12.00
N GLY A 76 17.89 -2.64 -11.36
CA GLY A 76 18.42 -1.29 -11.19
C GLY A 76 19.72 -1.26 -10.37
N ALA A 77 19.76 -2.02 -9.27
CA ALA A 77 20.96 -2.16 -8.46
C ALA A 77 22.12 -2.81 -9.25
N MET A 78 21.83 -3.87 -10.01
CA MET A 78 22.83 -4.54 -10.86
C MET A 78 23.35 -3.60 -11.96
N LEU A 79 22.48 -2.81 -12.59
CA LEU A 79 22.85 -1.82 -13.59
C LEU A 79 23.81 -0.77 -13.00
N LEU A 80 23.53 -0.28 -11.79
CA LEU A 80 24.40 0.67 -11.09
C LEU A 80 25.78 0.07 -10.78
N VAL A 81 25.83 -1.20 -10.35
CA VAL A 81 27.10 -1.91 -10.12
C VAL A 81 27.90 -2.05 -11.41
N VAL A 82 27.25 -2.45 -12.50
CA VAL A 82 27.89 -2.59 -13.82
C VAL A 82 28.40 -1.24 -14.33
N ALA A 83 27.60 -0.18 -14.19
CA ALA A 83 27.99 1.17 -14.58
C ALA A 83 29.21 1.66 -13.77
N ALA A 84 29.20 1.47 -12.45
CA ALA A 84 30.33 1.82 -11.59
C ALA A 84 31.59 1.04 -11.95
N ALA A 85 31.47 -0.29 -12.16
CA ALA A 85 32.58 -1.12 -12.60
C ALA A 85 33.13 -0.68 -13.97
N PHE A 86 32.25 -0.32 -14.90
CA PHE A 86 32.63 0.19 -16.22
C PHE A 86 33.40 1.52 -16.12
N ILE A 87 32.93 2.44 -15.29
CA ILE A 87 33.61 3.73 -15.04
C ILE A 87 35.00 3.49 -14.44
N VAL A 88 35.11 2.63 -13.41
CA VAL A 88 36.38 2.33 -12.74
C VAL A 88 37.37 1.65 -13.69
N THR A 89 36.92 0.67 -14.47
CA THR A 89 37.78 -0.04 -15.44
C THR A 89 38.26 0.89 -16.55
N ARG A 90 37.39 1.78 -17.06
CA ARG A 90 37.76 2.79 -18.05
C ARG A 90 38.75 3.81 -17.49
N ALA A 91 38.53 4.29 -16.27
CA ALA A 91 39.44 5.22 -15.59
C ALA A 91 40.82 4.58 -15.36
N ARG A 92 40.88 3.31 -14.96
CA ARG A 92 42.13 2.56 -14.79
C ARG A 92 42.88 2.35 -16.10
N ARG A 93 42.17 2.04 -17.20
CA ARG A 93 42.79 1.89 -18.53
C ARG A 93 43.43 3.18 -19.03
N ARG A 94 42.75 4.33 -18.85
CA ARG A 94 43.30 5.64 -19.24
C ARG A 94 44.57 6.01 -18.46
N ARG A 95 44.61 5.71 -17.16
CA ARG A 95 45.81 5.97 -16.33
C ARG A 95 47.02 5.12 -16.74
N ARG A 96 46.80 3.88 -17.19
CA ARG A 96 47.88 3.00 -17.66
C ARG A 96 48.43 3.42 -19.03
N ALA A 97 47.58 3.94 -19.91
CA ALA A 97 48.00 4.44 -21.23
C ALA A 97 48.84 5.74 -21.16
N GLY A 98 48.73 6.52 -20.07
CA GLY A 98 49.56 7.70 -19.85
C GLY A 98 50.91 7.43 -19.18
N ALA A 99 51.22 6.18 -18.83
CA ALA A 99 52.47 5.80 -18.16
C ALA A 99 53.56 5.27 -19.11
N THR A 100 53.32 5.34 -20.43
CA THR A 100 54.25 4.88 -21.49
C THR A 100 54.60 5.99 -22.48
N ALA A 101 54.31 7.25 -22.15
CA ALA A 101 54.74 8.43 -22.90
C ALA A 101 55.87 9.16 -22.14
#